data_AF-A0A4Q3H101-F1
#
_entry.id   AF-A0A4Q3H101-F1
#
_cell.length_a   1.000
_cell.length_b   1.000
_cell.length_c   1.000
_cell.angle_alpha   90.00
_cell.angle_beta   90.00
_cell.angle_gamma   90.00
#
_symmetry.space_group_name_H-M   'P 1'
#
loop_
_entity.id
_entity.type
_entity.pdbx_description
1 polymer ?
#
loop_
_entity_poly.entity_id
_entity_poly.type
_entity_poly.pdbx_seq_one_letter_code
_entity_poly.pdbx_strand_id
1 'polypeptide(L)'
;MPETGNRYRRMQLQPGSYSFWYTAEVESTPSTGAVQSIPQVPIVDLPFDVMNHLYPSRYCQSDKLARFAWRQFGEIADGYEKVTAICNWIYE
;
A
#
# COMPACT_ATOMS: atom_id res chain seq x y z
N MET A 1 -11.58 5.61 -1.61
CA MET A 1 -10.24 6.04 -1.15
C MET A 1 -9.92 7.37 -1.83
N PRO A 2 -10.55 8.47 -1.38
CA PRO A 2 -10.26 9.82 -1.88
C PRO A 2 -8.79 10.25 -1.66
N GLU A 3 -8.08 9.59 -0.74
CA GLU A 3 -6.67 9.86 -0.40
C GLU A 3 -5.63 9.45 -1.45
N THR A 4 -5.96 8.65 -2.48
CA THR A 4 -4.94 8.13 -3.40
C THR A 4 -4.42 9.14 -4.41
N GLY A 5 -5.02 10.33 -4.53
CA GLY A 5 -4.63 11.33 -5.54
C GLY A 5 -4.85 10.90 -6.99
N ASN A 6 -5.53 9.77 -7.23
CA ASN A 6 -5.70 9.21 -8.56
C ASN A 6 -6.56 10.10 -9.46
N ARG A 7 -6.05 10.39 -10.65
CA ARG A 7 -6.75 11.18 -11.68
C ARG A 7 -7.49 10.25 -12.63
N TYR A 8 -8.78 10.06 -12.40
CA TYR A 8 -9.61 9.27 -13.30
C TYR A 8 -10.06 10.09 -14.51
N ARG A 9 -10.13 9.43 -15.68
CA ARG A 9 -10.73 9.97 -16.91
C ARG A 9 -11.73 8.94 -17.42
N ARG A 10 -12.98 9.37 -17.58
CA ARG A 10 -14.06 8.54 -18.12
C ARG A 10 -14.50 9.13 -19.44
N MET A 11 -14.54 8.30 -20.47
CA MET A 11 -14.92 8.69 -21.83
C MET A 11 -15.90 7.66 -22.38
N GLN A 12 -16.86 8.14 -23.16
CA GLN A 12 -17.74 7.28 -23.97
C GLN A 12 -17.36 7.50 -25.43
N LEU A 13 -17.02 6.41 -26.12
CA LEU A 13 -16.61 6.44 -27.52
C LEU A 13 -17.72 5.87 -28.39
N GLN A 14 -17.84 6.39 -29.61
CA GLN A 14 -18.69 5.79 -30.64
C GLN A 14 -17.91 4.67 -31.35
N PRO A 15 -18.52 3.85 -32.21
CA PRO A 15 -17.77 2.87 -33.00
C PRO A 15 -16.74 3.54 -33.91
N GLY A 16 -15.49 3.07 -33.86
CA GLY A 16 -14.39 3.62 -34.64
C GLY A 16 -13.03 3.23 -34.07
N SER A 17 -11.96 3.65 -34.72
CA SER A 17 -10.59 3.44 -34.25
C SER A 17 -10.11 4.64 -33.46
N TYR A 18 -9.59 4.39 -32.25
CA TYR A 18 -9.07 5.42 -31.36
C TYR A 18 -7.67 5.05 -30.89
N SER A 19 -6.83 6.07 -30.70
CA SER A 19 -5.52 5.94 -30.07
C SER A 19 -5.46 6.93 -28.92
N PHE A 20 -4.90 6.47 -27.80
CA PHE A 20 -4.67 7.28 -26.62
C PHE A 20 -3.18 7.33 -26.33
N TRP A 21 -2.68 8.51 -26.02
CA TRP A 21 -1.32 8.71 -25.54
C TRP A 21 -1.35 9.65 -24.36
N TYR A 22 -0.41 9.44 -23.44
CA TYR A 22 -0.21 10.28 -22.27
C TYR A 22 1.27 10.55 -22.14
N THR A 23 1.62 11.83 -22.06
CA THR A 23 2.99 12.28 -21.82
C THR A 23 2.97 13.17 -20.59
N ALA A 24 3.91 12.95 -19.69
CA ALA A 24 4.13 13.80 -18.54
C ALA A 24 5.62 13.85 -18.22
N GLU A 25 6.07 15.01 -17.79
CA GLU A 25 7.33 15.19 -17.10
C GLU A 25 7.00 15.33 -15.61
N VAL A 26 7.65 14.51 -14.78
CA VAL A 26 7.33 14.40 -13.35
C VAL A 26 8.62 14.57 -12.57
N GLU A 27 8.62 15.55 -11.67
CA GLU A 27 9.65 15.70 -10.65
C GLU A 27 9.14 15.10 -9.34
N SER A 28 9.98 14.32 -8.67
CA SER A 28 9.65 13.66 -7.40
C SER A 28 10.72 13.97 -6.38
N THR A 29 10.31 14.41 -5.20
CA THR A 29 11.18 14.72 -4.05
C THR A 29 10.78 13.84 -2.85
N PRO A 30 11.08 12.53 -2.91
CA PRO A 30 10.73 11.62 -1.83
C PRO A 30 11.49 12.01 -0.55
N SER A 31 10.82 11.90 0.59
CA SER A 31 11.50 12.04 1.88
C SER A 31 12.33 10.79 2.16
N THR A 32 13.65 10.93 2.27
CA THR A 32 14.57 9.88 2.69
C THR A 32 14.86 10.04 4.17
N GLY A 33 13.99 9.50 5.02
CA GLY A 33 14.18 9.48 6.48
C GLY A 33 14.98 8.27 6.96
N ALA A 34 15.48 8.32 8.21
CA ALA A 34 16.08 7.17 8.86
C ALA A 34 15.00 6.13 9.15
N VAL A 35 14.93 5.07 8.36
CA VAL A 35 13.79 4.14 8.42
C VAL A 35 13.71 3.37 9.75
N GLN A 36 14.84 3.22 10.45
CA GLN A 36 14.88 2.66 11.79
C GLN A 36 14.16 3.52 12.85
N SER A 37 13.88 4.80 12.54
CA SER A 37 13.20 5.71 13.47
C SER A 37 11.68 5.77 13.28
N ILE A 38 11.10 4.86 12.47
CA ILE A 38 9.66 4.80 12.23
C ILE A 38 9.05 3.70 13.11
N PRO A 39 8.53 4.03 14.30
CA PRO A 39 7.92 3.03 15.16
C PRO A 39 6.55 2.60 14.62
N GLN A 40 6.14 1.38 14.98
CA GLN A 40 4.74 0.99 14.86
C GLN A 40 3.90 1.82 15.84
N VAL A 41 2.87 2.48 15.32
CA VAL A 41 1.94 3.27 16.13
C VAL A 41 0.91 2.32 16.77
N PRO A 42 0.65 2.41 18.09
CA PRO A 42 -0.40 1.64 18.74
C PRO A 42 -1.77 1.90 18.10
N ILE A 43 -2.62 0.87 18.01
CA ILE A 43 -3.93 0.96 17.34
C ILE A 43 -4.80 2.10 17.90
N VAL A 44 -4.73 2.35 19.21
CA VAL A 44 -5.50 3.40 19.90
C VAL A 44 -5.07 4.82 19.53
N ASP A 45 -3.83 4.97 19.06
CA ASP A 45 -3.23 6.26 18.69
C ASP A 45 -3.24 6.48 17.16
N LEU A 46 -3.76 5.51 16.39
CA LEU A 46 -3.81 5.63 14.94
C LEU A 46 -4.77 6.75 14.51
N PRO A 47 -4.34 7.62 13.58
CA PRO A 47 -5.23 8.55 12.92
C PRO A 47 -6.42 7.85 12.26
N PHE A 48 -7.59 8.49 12.30
CA PHE A 48 -8.82 7.86 11.81
C PHE A 48 -8.79 7.56 10.30
N ASP A 49 -8.11 8.41 9.51
CA ASP A 49 -7.98 8.29 8.07
C ASP A 49 -7.21 7.03 7.64
N VAL A 50 -6.28 6.52 8.47
CA VAL A 50 -5.53 5.30 8.14
C VAL A 50 -6.26 4.00 8.49
N MET A 51 -7.35 4.07 9.28
CA MET A 51 -8.09 2.88 9.73
C MET A 51 -8.61 2.02 8.57
N ASN A 52 -8.93 2.64 7.44
CA ASN A 52 -9.40 1.91 6.25
C ASN A 52 -8.36 0.95 5.68
N HIS A 53 -7.06 1.20 5.93
CA HIS A 53 -5.97 0.33 5.46
C HIS A 53 -5.76 -0.92 6.33
N LEU A 54 -6.42 -1.01 7.49
CA LEU A 54 -6.37 -2.19 8.34
C LEU A 54 -7.40 -3.26 7.94
N TYR A 55 -8.44 -2.87 7.19
CA TYR A 55 -9.49 -3.79 6.75
C TYR A 55 -9.07 -4.58 5.51
N PRO A 56 -9.52 -5.85 5.38
CA PRO A 56 -9.32 -6.60 4.15
C PRO A 56 -10.01 -5.91 2.96
N SER A 57 -9.41 -6.02 1.79
CA SER A 57 -9.94 -5.47 0.54
C SER A 57 -10.18 -6.57 -0.49
N ARG A 58 -10.77 -6.21 -1.65
CA ARG A 58 -11.11 -7.18 -2.70
C ARG A 58 -9.91 -8.05 -3.13
N TYR A 59 -8.71 -7.47 -3.15
CA TYR A 59 -7.48 -8.12 -3.59
C TYR A 59 -6.51 -8.44 -2.43
N CYS A 60 -6.80 -7.97 -1.22
CA CYS A 60 -6.02 -8.26 -0.02
C CYS A 60 -6.92 -8.86 1.06
N GLN A 61 -7.11 -10.18 1.01
CA GLN A 61 -7.91 -10.94 1.99
C GLN A 61 -7.08 -11.25 3.24
N SER A 62 -6.61 -10.20 3.92
CA SER A 62 -5.71 -10.29 5.08
C SER A 62 -6.29 -11.13 6.23
N ASP A 63 -7.61 -11.10 6.38
CA ASP A 63 -8.39 -11.88 7.35
C ASP A 63 -8.17 -13.40 7.23
N LYS A 64 -7.97 -13.90 6.00
CA LYS A 64 -7.74 -15.34 5.76
C LYS A 64 -6.31 -15.80 5.99
N LEU A 65 -5.37 -14.87 6.01
CA LEU A 65 -3.94 -15.15 6.04
C LEU A 65 -3.32 -14.94 7.43
N ALA A 66 -4.09 -14.46 8.42
CA ALA A 66 -3.59 -14.12 9.75
C ALA A 66 -2.75 -15.23 10.40
N ARG A 67 -3.23 -16.49 10.40
CA ARG A 67 -2.49 -17.63 10.99
C ARG A 67 -1.17 -17.93 10.28
N PHE A 68 -1.14 -17.79 8.96
CA PHE A 68 0.08 -17.97 8.17
C PHE A 68 1.07 -16.85 8.48
N ALA A 69 0.61 -15.59 8.42
CA ALA A 69 1.44 -14.42 8.68
C ALA A 69 2.06 -14.47 10.09
N TRP A 70 1.26 -14.85 11.11
CA TRP A 70 1.78 -14.98 12.48
C TRP A 70 2.85 -16.05 12.60
N ARG A 71 2.70 -17.18 11.91
CA ARG A 71 3.69 -18.26 11.93
C ARG A 71 4.99 -17.88 11.22
N GLN A 72 4.91 -17.16 10.10
CA GLN A 72 6.09 -16.81 9.31
C GLN A 72 6.84 -15.60 9.87
N PHE A 73 6.11 -14.60 10.40
CA PHE A 73 6.67 -13.28 10.69
C PHE A 73 6.42 -12.81 12.15
N GLY A 74 5.76 -13.62 12.98
CA GLY A 74 5.35 -13.22 14.34
C GLY A 74 6.50 -12.90 15.29
N GLU A 75 7.63 -13.61 15.14
CA GLU A 75 8.83 -13.44 15.98
C GLU A 75 9.72 -12.26 15.55
N ILE A 76 9.44 -11.65 14.39
CA ILE A 76 10.19 -10.49 13.89
C ILE A 76 9.71 -9.24 14.64
N ALA A 77 10.63 -8.33 14.96
CA ALA A 77 10.28 -7.07 15.59
C ALA A 77 9.26 -6.28 14.73
N ASP A 78 8.25 -5.73 15.40
CA ASP A 78 7.19 -4.91 14.79
C ASP A 78 7.74 -3.67 14.06
N GLY A 79 6.95 -3.11 13.15
CA GLY A 79 7.34 -1.95 12.35
C GLY A 79 8.14 -2.32 11.09
N TYR A 80 9.16 -1.52 10.75
CA TYR A 80 9.83 -1.56 9.45
C TYR A 80 10.53 -2.90 9.13
N GLU A 81 11.11 -3.53 10.14
CA GLU A 81 11.85 -4.80 9.96
C GLU A 81 10.92 -5.92 9.49
N LYS A 82 9.77 -6.08 10.14
CA LYS A 82 8.73 -7.04 9.73
C LYS A 82 8.20 -6.80 8.33
N VAL A 83 7.97 -5.54 7.96
CA VAL A 83 7.53 -5.18 6.59
C VAL A 83 8.60 -5.56 5.57
N THR A 84 9.86 -5.26 5.85
CA THR A 84 10.99 -5.62 4.97
C THR A 84 11.11 -7.13 4.80
N ALA A 85 10.97 -7.90 5.88
CA ALA A 85 10.98 -9.36 5.82
C ALA A 85 9.85 -9.94 4.96
N ILE A 86 8.64 -9.39 5.06
CA ILE A 86 7.50 -9.78 4.21
C ILE A 86 7.80 -9.46 2.74
N CYS A 87 8.34 -8.27 2.44
CA CYS A 87 8.70 -7.88 1.08
C CYS A 87 9.75 -8.81 0.47
N ASN A 88 10.79 -9.16 1.24
CA ASN A 88 11.83 -10.07 0.78
C ASN A 88 11.27 -11.48 0.53
N TRP A 89 10.40 -11.99 1.41
CA TRP A 89 9.74 -13.28 1.23
C TRP A 89 8.87 -13.35 -0.04
N ILE A 90 8.27 -12.23 -0.47
CA ILE A 90 7.49 -12.17 -1.73
C ILE A 90 8.42 -12.14 -2.95
N TYR A 91 9.62 -11.55 -2.81
CA TYR A 91 10.57 -11.37 -3.90
C TYR A 91 11.34 -12.65 -4.24
N GLU A 92 11.68 -13.45 -3.23
CA GLU A 92 12.37 -14.75 -3.36
C GLU A 92 11.49 -15.84 -3.98
#